data_AF-A0A6C0DG24-F1
#
_entry.id   AF-A0A6C0DG24-F1
#
_cell.length_a   1.000
_cell.length_b   1.000
_cell.length_c   1.000
_cell.angle_alpha   90.00
_cell.angle_beta   90.00
_cell.angle_gamma   90.00
#
_symmetry.space_group_name_H-M   'P 1'
#
loop_
_entity.id
_entity.type
_entity.pdbx_description
1 polymer ?
#
loop_
_entity_poly.entity_id
_entity_poly.type
_entity_poly.pdbx_seq_one_letter_code
_entity_poly.pdbx_strand_id
1 'polypeptide(L)'
;MGQTTSAFMEDEEHQKLIINNIQSHIYYKFINCLFIHKIDLRILDDQFNVFCEKYKIQNHNELYSLLLFIKEETNHLYHKFTVDDPVLIGNLFMFVIYYMKLNSLFAYMNRVLYLMLATNKMRLSIKGCSFDEESKDFEMKTDLLIEETMDNQERLEKMLLLNKKIENISKQMNPNYVYMVESNVYHDHDGDVLNFSIIALN
;
A
#
# COMPACT_ATOMS: atom_id res chain seq x y z
N MET A 1 21.87 -7.16 53.72
CA MET A 1 20.88 -6.14 53.30
C MET A 1 21.66 -5.04 52.61
N GLY A 2 21.46 -4.63 51.36
CA GLY A 2 20.59 -5.03 50.28
C GLY A 2 20.97 -4.11 49.10
N GLN A 3 20.97 -4.68 47.88
CA GLN A 3 20.62 -4.06 46.58
C GLN A 3 21.27 -2.72 46.19
N THR A 4 22.26 -2.75 45.28
CA THR A 4 22.11 -2.55 43.82
C THR A 4 21.55 -1.19 43.42
N THR A 5 22.40 -0.26 43.00
CA THR A 5 22.03 0.73 41.98
C THR A 5 22.36 0.15 40.61
N SER A 6 21.30 -0.45 40.06
CA SER A 6 21.15 -0.92 38.69
C SER A 6 21.45 0.18 37.68
N ALA A 7 21.96 -0.27 36.54
CA ALA A 7 22.05 0.42 35.27
C ALA A 7 20.84 1.34 35.00
N PHE A 8 21.13 2.61 34.75
CA PHE A 8 20.35 3.42 33.81
C PHE A 8 21.09 3.34 32.47
N MET A 9 20.85 2.26 31.72
CA MET A 9 20.89 2.37 30.27
C MET A 9 19.48 2.85 29.91
N GLU A 10 19.38 4.12 29.53
CA GLU A 10 18.21 4.62 28.85
C GLU A 10 18.09 3.81 27.56
N ASP A 11 17.12 2.89 27.52
CA ASP A 11 16.62 2.35 26.27
C ASP A 11 16.05 3.54 25.50
N GLU A 12 16.83 4.10 24.58
CA GLU A 12 16.30 4.97 23.53
C GLU A 12 15.34 4.12 22.70
N GLU A 13 14.07 4.04 23.10
CA GLU A 13 13.00 3.47 22.30
C GLU A 13 12.94 4.25 20.98
N HIS A 14 13.66 3.76 19.97
CA HIS A 14 13.55 4.29 18.62
C HIS A 14 12.08 4.19 18.23
N GLN A 15 11.48 5.33 17.87
CA GLN A 15 10.06 5.40 17.52
C GLN A 15 9.79 4.53 16.29
N LYS A 16 9.40 3.27 16.53
CA LYS A 16 9.11 2.28 15.50
C LYS A 16 7.67 2.48 15.03
N LEU A 17 7.50 2.81 13.76
CA LEU A 17 6.19 3.02 13.13
C LEU A 17 5.83 1.77 12.32
N ILE A 18 4.68 1.16 12.58
CA ILE A 18 4.34 -0.18 12.09
C ILE A 18 3.02 -0.18 11.30
N ILE A 19 2.99 -0.90 10.18
CA ILE A 19 1.78 -1.33 9.48
C ILE A 19 1.85 -2.85 9.28
N ASN A 20 0.98 -3.58 9.96
CA ASN A 20 0.87 -5.02 9.81
C ASN A 20 -0.24 -5.40 8.82
N ASN A 21 -0.10 -6.61 8.30
CA ASN A 21 -1.11 -7.35 7.54
C ASN A 21 -1.55 -6.66 6.24
N ILE A 22 -0.60 -6.19 5.44
CA ILE A 22 -0.88 -5.63 4.11
C ILE A 22 -0.90 -6.80 3.10
N GLN A 23 -2.08 -7.20 2.62
CA GLN A 23 -2.14 -8.23 1.58
C GLN A 23 -1.48 -7.75 0.28
N SER A 24 -0.76 -8.63 -0.42
CA SER A 24 -0.09 -8.35 -1.70
C SER A 24 -1.01 -7.70 -2.74
N HIS A 25 -2.22 -8.22 -2.95
CA HIS A 25 -3.17 -7.62 -3.90
C HIS A 25 -3.63 -6.20 -3.48
N ILE A 26 -3.70 -5.91 -2.18
CA ILE A 26 -3.98 -4.56 -1.66
C ILE A 26 -2.77 -3.66 -1.87
N TYR A 27 -1.56 -4.16 -1.60
CA TYR A 27 -0.30 -3.45 -1.81
C TYR A 27 -0.14 -2.98 -3.27
N TYR A 28 -0.23 -3.92 -4.22
CA TYR A 28 -0.07 -3.62 -5.64
C TYR A 28 -1.14 -2.66 -6.14
N LYS A 29 -2.41 -2.92 -5.79
CA LYS A 29 -3.50 -2.06 -6.24
C LYS A 29 -3.42 -0.66 -5.65
N PHE A 30 -3.01 -0.54 -4.38
CA PHE A 30 -2.80 0.74 -3.72
C PHE A 30 -1.73 1.57 -4.43
N ILE A 31 -0.57 0.98 -4.73
CA ILE A 31 0.51 1.67 -5.45
C ILE A 31 0.05 2.02 -6.87
N ASN A 32 -0.60 1.10 -7.58
CA ASN A 32 -1.10 1.36 -8.94
C ASN A 32 -2.10 2.53 -8.98
N CYS A 33 -2.95 2.68 -7.96
CA CYS A 33 -3.90 3.79 -7.84
C CYS A 33 -3.23 5.18 -7.83
N LEU A 34 -1.97 5.30 -7.41
CA LEU A 34 -1.23 6.57 -7.50
C LEU A 34 -1.04 7.01 -8.95
N PHE A 35 -0.89 6.07 -9.87
CA PHE A 35 -0.53 6.30 -11.27
C PHE A 35 -1.73 6.39 -12.22
N ILE A 36 -2.96 6.33 -11.72
CA ILE A 36 -4.19 6.41 -12.55
C ILE A 36 -4.27 7.73 -13.32
N HIS A 37 -3.83 8.82 -12.71
CA HIS A 37 -3.61 10.09 -13.41
C HIS A 37 -2.13 10.25 -13.77
N LYS A 38 -1.86 10.97 -14.87
CA LYS A 38 -0.50 11.18 -15.36
C LYS A 38 0.33 11.93 -14.31
N ILE A 39 1.15 11.19 -13.56
CA ILE A 39 2.27 11.72 -12.78
C ILE A 39 3.36 12.16 -13.79
N ASP A 40 3.95 13.34 -13.59
CA ASP A 40 5.12 13.76 -14.38
C ASP A 40 6.29 12.82 -14.04
N LEU A 41 6.73 12.06 -15.04
CA LEU A 41 7.80 11.08 -14.91
C LEU A 41 9.10 11.71 -14.41
N ARG A 42 9.42 12.93 -14.84
CA ARG A 42 10.66 13.60 -14.42
C ARG A 42 10.64 13.88 -12.91
N ILE A 43 9.48 14.29 -12.39
CA ILE A 43 9.31 14.54 -10.95
C ILE A 43 9.42 13.22 -10.18
N LEU A 44 8.83 12.14 -10.70
CA LEU A 44 8.94 10.81 -10.08
C LEU A 44 10.40 10.34 -10.03
N ASP A 45 11.12 10.44 -11.14
CA ASP A 45 12.51 9.99 -11.27
C ASP A 45 13.45 10.81 -10.38
N ASP A 46 13.31 12.14 -10.37
CA ASP A 46 14.10 13.03 -9.51
C ASP A 46 13.87 12.69 -8.02
N GLN A 47 12.60 12.51 -7.62
CA GLN A 47 12.28 12.20 -6.22
C GLN A 47 12.69 10.77 -5.83
N PHE A 48 12.67 9.83 -6.78
CA PHE A 48 13.18 8.48 -6.58
C PHE A 48 14.69 8.49 -6.32
N ASN A 49 15.45 9.23 -7.13
CA ASN A 49 16.89 9.37 -6.95
C ASN A 49 17.23 10.01 -5.59
N VAL A 50 16.55 11.11 -5.24
CA VAL A 50 16.72 11.77 -3.93
C VAL A 50 16.39 10.82 -2.78
N PHE A 51 15.34 10.01 -2.91
CA PHE A 51 15.00 8.98 -1.93
C PHE A 51 16.13 7.94 -1.80
N CYS A 52 16.61 7.38 -2.92
CA CYS A 52 17.66 6.37 -2.90
C CYS A 52 18.97 6.90 -2.30
N GLU A 53 19.37 8.13 -2.61
CA GLU A 53 20.52 8.80 -2.02
C GLU A 53 20.36 9.01 -0.52
N LYS A 54 19.23 9.57 -0.09
CA LYS A 54 18.95 9.87 1.32
C LYS A 54 18.97 8.62 2.18
N TYR A 55 18.35 7.54 1.71
CA TYR A 55 18.20 6.29 2.47
C TYR A 55 19.28 5.24 2.12
N LYS A 56 20.29 5.61 1.30
CA LYS A 56 21.41 4.76 0.90
C LYS A 56 20.97 3.40 0.34
N ILE A 57 19.97 3.42 -0.54
CA ILE A 57 19.40 2.20 -1.13
C ILE A 57 20.41 1.58 -2.11
N GLN A 58 20.92 0.40 -1.79
CA GLN A 58 21.90 -0.30 -2.64
C GLN A 58 21.26 -0.83 -3.94
N ASN A 59 20.07 -1.43 -3.84
CA ASN A 59 19.39 -2.15 -4.93
C ASN A 59 18.43 -1.22 -5.70
N HIS A 60 18.86 0.01 -6.00
CA HIS A 60 17.99 1.06 -6.53
C HIS A 60 17.46 0.74 -7.94
N ASN A 61 18.22 0.02 -8.78
CA ASN A 61 17.80 -0.36 -10.12
C ASN A 61 16.68 -1.42 -10.08
N GLU A 62 16.82 -2.43 -9.23
CA GLU A 62 15.79 -3.45 -8.98
C GLU A 62 14.54 -2.80 -8.39
N LEU A 63 14.72 -1.85 -7.48
CA LEU A 63 13.62 -1.11 -6.86
C LEU A 63 12.85 -0.28 -7.88
N TYR A 64 13.56 0.43 -8.77
CA TYR A 64 12.95 1.22 -9.83
C TYR A 64 12.25 0.34 -10.87
N SER A 65 12.84 -0.81 -11.20
CA SER A 65 12.22 -1.79 -12.11
C SER A 65 10.92 -2.33 -11.52
N LEU A 66 10.88 -2.61 -10.22
CA LEU A 66 9.66 -3.01 -9.52
C LEU A 66 8.61 -1.88 -9.52
N LEU A 67 9.02 -0.63 -9.29
CA LEU A 67 8.13 0.53 -9.37
C LEU A 67 7.45 0.64 -10.75
N LEU A 68 8.23 0.52 -11.83
CA LEU A 68 7.73 0.58 -13.20
C LEU A 68 6.79 -0.59 -13.52
N PHE A 69 7.17 -1.80 -13.10
CA PHE A 69 6.34 -3.00 -13.24
C PHE A 69 4.94 -2.79 -12.65
N ILE A 70 4.84 -2.32 -11.40
CA ILE A 70 3.53 -2.09 -10.74
C ILE A 70 2.73 -0.99 -11.42
N LYS A 71 3.40 0.04 -11.95
CA LYS A 71 2.76 1.13 -12.67
C LYS A 71 2.15 0.66 -14.01
N GLU A 72 2.87 -0.17 -14.76
CA GLU A 72 2.46 -0.65 -16.08
C GLU A 72 1.39 -1.74 -16.01
N GLU A 73 1.39 -2.53 -14.94
CA GLU A 73 0.49 -3.67 -14.78
C GLU A 73 -0.77 -3.35 -13.94
N THR A 74 -1.75 -2.71 -14.58
CA THR A 74 -2.95 -2.16 -13.91
C THR A 74 -4.02 -3.18 -13.52
N ASN A 75 -3.93 -4.42 -14.03
CA ASN A 75 -5.05 -5.38 -14.03
C ASN A 75 -4.85 -6.61 -13.14
N HIS A 76 -3.70 -6.77 -12.49
CA HIS A 76 -3.39 -8.02 -11.81
C HIS A 76 -3.81 -8.00 -10.34
N LEU A 77 -4.61 -9.00 -9.96
CA LEU A 77 -4.84 -9.40 -8.57
C LEU A 77 -3.71 -10.35 -8.18
N TYR A 78 -2.60 -9.78 -7.74
CA TYR A 78 -1.46 -10.55 -7.28
C TYR A 78 -1.73 -11.12 -5.90
N HIS A 79 -2.02 -12.41 -5.82
CA HIS A 79 -2.06 -13.15 -4.55
C HIS A 79 -0.66 -13.40 -3.97
N LYS A 80 0.40 -13.08 -4.70
CA LYS A 80 1.78 -13.23 -4.26
C LYS A 80 2.59 -11.99 -4.61
N PHE A 81 3.64 -11.71 -3.83
CA PHE A 81 4.63 -10.74 -4.29
C PHE A 81 5.40 -11.30 -5.48
N THR A 82 5.65 -10.46 -6.47
CA THR A 82 6.38 -10.80 -7.70
C THR A 82 7.89 -10.86 -7.50
N VAL A 83 8.37 -10.43 -6.33
CA VAL A 83 9.77 -10.47 -5.93
C VAL A 83 9.85 -11.11 -4.54
N ASP A 84 10.81 -12.02 -4.35
CA ASP A 84 11.02 -12.75 -3.09
C ASP A 84 11.92 -12.00 -2.08
N ASP A 85 12.13 -10.69 -2.27
CA ASP A 85 12.93 -9.84 -1.39
C ASP A 85 12.02 -8.91 -0.57
N PRO A 86 11.75 -9.23 0.71
CA PRO A 86 10.93 -8.40 1.59
C PRO A 86 11.48 -6.97 1.73
N VAL A 87 12.81 -6.80 1.73
CA VAL A 87 13.46 -5.50 1.90
C VAL A 87 13.20 -4.64 0.67
N LEU A 88 13.25 -5.21 -0.54
CA LEU A 88 12.91 -4.49 -1.76
C LEU A 88 11.43 -4.04 -1.77
N ILE A 89 10.52 -4.93 -1.36
CA ILE A 89 9.09 -4.62 -1.22
C ILE A 89 8.88 -3.50 -0.19
N GLY A 90 9.51 -3.61 0.97
CA GLY A 90 9.42 -2.60 2.03
C GLY A 90 9.99 -1.24 1.61
N ASN A 91 11.14 -1.22 0.94
CA ASN A 91 11.75 0.00 0.41
C ASN A 91 10.86 0.68 -0.63
N LEU A 92 10.19 -0.08 -1.50
CA LEU A 92 9.26 0.48 -2.47
C LEU A 92 8.06 1.10 -1.76
N PHE A 93 7.55 0.42 -0.74
CA PHE A 93 6.48 0.96 0.07
C PHE A 93 6.89 2.26 0.74
N MET A 94 8.07 2.28 1.36
CA MET A 94 8.61 3.48 1.99
C MET A 94 8.79 4.63 1.00
N PHE A 95 9.27 4.36 -0.22
CA PHE A 95 9.32 5.35 -1.28
C PHE A 95 7.93 5.92 -1.60
N VAL A 96 6.91 5.07 -1.69
CA VAL A 96 5.52 5.50 -1.90
C VAL A 96 5.04 6.42 -0.77
N ILE A 97 5.30 6.08 0.49
CA ILE A 97 4.95 6.94 1.64
C ILE A 97 5.66 8.30 1.53
N TYR A 98 6.96 8.27 1.22
CA TYR A 98 7.79 9.47 1.05
C TYR A 98 7.27 10.37 -0.06
N TYR A 99 7.03 9.80 -1.25
CA TYR A 99 6.52 10.47 -2.42
C TYR A 99 5.12 11.08 -2.18
N MET A 100 4.23 10.31 -1.55
CA MET A 100 2.89 10.80 -1.21
C MET A 100 2.92 11.97 -0.23
N LYS A 101 3.82 11.92 0.76
CA LYS A 101 4.00 13.00 1.74
C LYS A 101 4.51 14.27 1.07
N LEU A 102 5.56 14.18 0.26
CA LEU A 102 6.15 15.35 -0.41
C LEU A 102 5.17 16.06 -1.33
N ASN A 103 4.34 15.29 -2.06
CA ASN A 103 3.43 15.84 -3.06
C ASN A 103 1.98 15.98 -2.56
N SER A 104 1.74 15.85 -1.25
CA SER A 104 0.41 15.98 -0.62
C SER A 104 -0.68 15.08 -1.25
N LEU A 105 -0.32 13.84 -1.62
CA LEU A 105 -1.18 12.95 -2.42
C LEU A 105 -2.21 12.15 -1.61
N PHE A 106 -2.20 12.21 -0.29
CA PHE A 106 -3.15 11.45 0.54
C PHE A 106 -4.61 11.82 0.25
N ALA A 107 -4.90 13.12 0.10
CA ALA A 107 -6.24 13.60 -0.24
C ALA A 107 -6.64 13.19 -1.67
N TYR A 108 -5.67 13.18 -2.60
CA TYR A 108 -5.87 12.68 -3.95
C TYR A 108 -6.21 11.19 -3.94
N MET A 109 -5.46 10.36 -3.21
CA MET A 109 -5.74 8.93 -3.10
C MET A 109 -7.11 8.65 -2.48
N ASN A 110 -7.50 9.40 -1.45
CA ASN A 110 -8.85 9.31 -0.91
C ASN A 110 -9.91 9.59 -1.98
N ARG A 111 -9.75 10.65 -2.79
CA ARG A 111 -10.69 10.96 -3.88
C ARG A 111 -10.79 9.83 -4.90
N VAL A 112 -9.65 9.27 -5.33
CA VAL A 112 -9.61 8.14 -6.27
C VAL A 112 -10.33 6.92 -5.69
N LEU A 113 -10.02 6.54 -4.45
CA LEU A 113 -10.63 5.38 -3.80
C LEU A 113 -12.14 5.57 -3.54
N TYR A 114 -12.57 6.77 -3.14
CA TYR A 114 -14.00 7.08 -3.00
C TYR A 114 -14.75 7.08 -4.33
N LEU A 115 -14.12 7.55 -5.41
CA LEU A 115 -14.70 7.46 -6.75
C LEU A 115 -14.88 6.00 -7.16
N MET A 116 -13.87 5.15 -6.93
CA MET A 116 -13.96 3.71 -7.18
C MET A 116 -15.10 3.07 -6.37
N LEU A 117 -15.23 3.40 -5.09
CA LEU A 117 -16.34 2.93 -4.24
C LEU A 117 -17.70 3.34 -4.81
N ALA A 118 -17.85 4.59 -5.23
CA ALA A 118 -19.10 5.08 -5.82
C ALA A 118 -19.42 4.33 -7.13
N THR A 119 -18.43 4.16 -8.01
CA THR A 119 -18.62 3.43 -9.28
C THR A 119 -18.93 1.94 -9.07
N ASN A 120 -18.32 1.30 -8.07
CA ASN A 120 -18.58 -0.10 -7.73
C ASN A 120 -20.04 -0.29 -7.27
N LYS A 121 -20.55 0.64 -6.45
CA LYS A 121 -21.97 0.66 -6.04
C LYS A 121 -22.92 0.90 -7.22
N MET A 122 -22.58 1.83 -8.12
CA MET A 122 -23.38 2.10 -9.33
C MET A 122 -23.46 0.91 -10.29
N ARG A 123 -22.40 0.08 -10.38
CA ARG A 123 -22.39 -1.13 -11.22
C ARG A 123 -23.53 -2.10 -10.86
N LEU A 124 -23.84 -2.23 -9.57
CA LEU A 124 -25.00 -3.02 -9.11
C LEU A 124 -26.32 -2.38 -9.50
N SER A 125 -26.45 -1.06 -9.34
CA SER A 125 -27.70 -0.35 -9.65
C SER A 125 -28.06 -0.35 -11.14
N ILE A 126 -27.06 -0.22 -12.03
CA ILE A 126 -27.30 -0.16 -13.49
C ILE A 126 -27.63 -1.55 -14.05
N LYS A 127 -26.90 -2.60 -13.64
CA LYS A 127 -27.22 -3.97 -14.05
C LYS A 127 -28.52 -4.47 -13.39
N GLY A 128 -28.90 -3.87 -12.26
CA GLY A 128 -30.19 -3.98 -11.59
C GLY A 128 -31.41 -3.50 -12.39
N CYS A 129 -31.21 -2.81 -13.52
CA CYS A 129 -32.31 -2.22 -14.32
C CYS A 129 -32.49 -2.87 -15.71
N SER A 130 -31.67 -3.86 -16.07
CA SER A 130 -31.76 -4.57 -17.35
C SER A 130 -32.19 -6.02 -17.12
N PHE A 131 -33.47 -6.27 -16.86
CA PHE A 131 -33.93 -7.59 -16.44
C PHE A 131 -35.12 -8.11 -17.27
N ASP A 132 -34.86 -9.20 -18.01
CA ASP A 132 -35.84 -10.19 -18.45
C ASP A 132 -35.89 -11.29 -17.37
N GLU A 133 -37.05 -11.50 -16.75
CA GLU A 133 -37.22 -12.22 -15.47
C GLU A 133 -37.20 -13.77 -15.55
N GLU A 134 -36.94 -14.40 -16.71
CA GLU A 134 -37.37 -15.80 -16.93
C GLU A 134 -36.30 -16.92 -16.88
N SER A 135 -35.04 -16.70 -16.49
CA SER A 135 -34.02 -17.78 -16.54
C SER A 135 -33.35 -18.09 -15.20
N LYS A 136 -33.15 -19.37 -14.82
CA LYS A 136 -32.34 -19.74 -13.63
C LYS A 136 -30.86 -19.33 -13.75
N ASP A 137 -30.38 -19.13 -14.98
CA ASP A 137 -29.07 -18.55 -15.26
C ASP A 137 -28.96 -17.08 -14.83
N PHE A 138 -30.10 -16.41 -14.60
CA PHE A 138 -30.20 -15.03 -14.15
C PHE A 138 -29.84 -14.86 -12.67
N GLU A 139 -30.41 -15.70 -11.80
CA GLU A 139 -30.19 -15.66 -10.36
C GLU A 139 -28.70 -15.94 -10.06
N MET A 140 -28.13 -17.00 -10.65
CA MET A 140 -26.73 -17.37 -10.44
C MET A 140 -25.74 -16.29 -10.94
N LYS A 141 -26.05 -15.59 -12.04
CA LYS A 141 -25.21 -14.48 -12.53
C LYS A 141 -25.33 -13.21 -11.69
N THR A 142 -26.48 -13.02 -11.05
CA THR A 142 -26.71 -11.90 -10.14
C THR A 142 -25.99 -12.11 -8.82
N ASP A 143 -26.05 -13.31 -8.25
CA ASP A 143 -25.34 -13.68 -7.02
C ASP A 143 -23.82 -13.53 -7.18
N LEU A 144 -23.24 -14.06 -8.27
CA LEU A 144 -21.81 -13.89 -8.57
C LEU A 144 -21.41 -12.42 -8.73
N LEU A 145 -22.26 -11.59 -9.34
CA LEU A 145 -22.02 -10.16 -9.48
C LEU A 145 -22.09 -9.42 -8.13
N ILE A 146 -23.00 -9.84 -7.24
CA ILE A 146 -23.11 -9.32 -5.88
C ILE A 146 -21.86 -9.67 -5.09
N GLU A 147 -21.43 -10.94 -5.11
CA GLU A 147 -20.21 -11.42 -4.46
C GLU A 147 -18.97 -10.66 -4.96
N GLU A 148 -18.77 -10.58 -6.29
CA GLU A 148 -17.68 -9.80 -6.88
C GLU A 148 -17.71 -8.33 -6.43
N THR A 149 -18.89 -7.74 -6.31
CA THR A 149 -19.01 -6.34 -5.90
C THR A 149 -18.67 -6.17 -4.42
N MET A 150 -19.12 -7.09 -3.57
CA MET A 150 -18.81 -7.12 -2.14
C MET A 150 -17.31 -7.30 -1.90
N ASP A 151 -16.67 -8.24 -2.60
CA ASP A 151 -15.22 -8.44 -2.52
C ASP A 151 -14.44 -7.18 -2.93
N ASN A 152 -14.86 -6.55 -4.04
CA ASN A 152 -14.24 -5.30 -4.49
C ASN A 152 -14.46 -4.15 -3.50
N GLN A 153 -15.64 -4.08 -2.88
CA GLN A 153 -15.96 -3.11 -1.83
C GLN A 153 -15.04 -3.30 -0.62
N GLU A 154 -14.86 -4.52 -0.14
CA GLU A 154 -13.97 -4.83 0.99
C GLU A 154 -12.52 -4.47 0.68
N ARG A 155 -12.03 -4.79 -0.52
CA ARG A 155 -10.67 -4.42 -0.96
C ARG A 155 -10.48 -2.91 -1.00
N LEU A 156 -11.47 -2.15 -1.46
CA LEU A 156 -11.43 -0.69 -1.47
C LEU A 156 -11.40 -0.11 -0.05
N GLU A 157 -12.15 -0.68 0.88
CA GLU A 157 -12.15 -0.28 2.28
C GLU A 157 -10.80 -0.58 2.96
N LYS A 158 -10.19 -1.73 2.67
CA LYS A 158 -8.81 -2.07 3.08
C LYS A 158 -7.81 -1.04 2.56
N MET A 159 -7.91 -0.61 1.29
CA MET A 159 -7.04 0.43 0.72
C MET A 159 -7.26 1.82 1.36
N LEU A 160 -8.50 2.20 1.69
CA LEU A 160 -8.76 3.45 2.43
C LEU A 160 -8.15 3.43 3.83
N LEU A 161 -8.31 2.31 4.55
CA LEU A 161 -7.70 2.13 5.86
C LEU A 161 -6.17 2.19 5.76
N LEU A 162 -5.59 1.57 4.73
CA LEU A 162 -4.16 1.63 4.46
C LEU A 162 -3.70 3.07 4.22
N ASN A 163 -4.40 3.83 3.37
CA ASN A 163 -4.09 5.24 3.10
C ASN A 163 -4.06 6.06 4.40
N LYS A 164 -5.05 5.87 5.28
CA LYS A 164 -5.14 6.54 6.58
C LYS A 164 -3.98 6.17 7.50
N LYS A 165 -3.61 4.88 7.56
CA LYS A 165 -2.46 4.41 8.35
C LYS A 165 -1.16 5.04 7.84
N ILE A 166 -0.93 5.03 6.53
CA ILE A 166 0.23 5.65 5.91
C ILE A 166 0.26 7.15 6.19
N GLU A 167 -0.86 7.85 6.03
CA GLU A 167 -0.95 9.30 6.31
C GLU A 167 -0.54 9.60 7.75
N ASN A 168 -1.05 8.82 8.72
CA ASN A 168 -0.70 8.98 10.13
C ASN A 168 0.78 8.71 10.43
N ILE A 169 1.38 7.69 9.80
CA ILE A 169 2.81 7.41 9.90
C ILE A 169 3.61 8.55 9.28
N SER A 170 3.20 9.03 8.11
CA SER A 170 3.88 10.11 7.39
C SER A 170 3.93 11.40 8.21
N LYS A 171 2.89 11.69 9.00
CA LYS A 171 2.84 12.84 9.93
C LYS A 171 3.82 12.72 11.09
N GLN A 172 4.14 11.50 11.52
CA GLN A 172 5.12 11.23 12.57
C GLN A 172 6.56 11.18 12.03
N MET A 173 6.75 11.01 10.72
CA MET A 173 8.08 11.01 10.12
C MET A 173 8.71 12.41 10.13
N ASN A 174 9.93 12.53 10.65
CA ASN A 174 10.73 13.74 10.57
C ASN A 174 11.48 13.77 9.22
N PRO A 175 11.36 14.84 8.41
CA PRO A 175 12.05 14.94 7.13
C PRO A 175 13.59 14.93 7.24
N ASN A 176 14.15 15.25 8.40
CA ASN A 176 15.59 15.26 8.62
C ASN A 176 16.16 13.90 9.02
N TYR A 177 15.30 12.94 9.38
CA TYR A 177 15.75 11.62 9.82
C TYR A 177 15.91 10.66 8.64
N VAL A 178 16.86 9.75 8.79
CA VAL A 178 16.98 8.54 7.99
C VAL A 178 16.21 7.45 8.72
N TYR A 179 15.50 6.63 7.96
CA TYR A 179 14.68 5.56 8.51
C TYR A 179 15.16 4.25 7.91
N MET A 180 15.33 3.25 8.76
CA MET A 180 15.55 1.86 8.34
C MET A 180 14.20 1.18 8.13
N VAL A 181 14.07 0.44 7.04
CA VAL A 181 12.91 -0.42 6.78
C VAL A 181 13.14 -1.78 7.42
N GLU A 182 12.14 -2.24 8.17
CA GLU A 182 12.02 -3.64 8.58
C GLU A 182 10.74 -4.21 7.97
N SER A 183 10.90 -5.24 7.14
CA SER A 183 9.83 -5.83 6.35
C SER A 183 9.90 -7.35 6.39
N ASN A 184 8.76 -7.99 6.63
CA ASN A 184 8.61 -9.43 6.61
C ASN A 184 7.42 -9.81 5.75
N VAL A 185 7.60 -10.82 4.89
CA VAL A 185 6.53 -11.40 4.08
C VAL A 185 6.23 -12.80 4.59
N TYR A 186 4.95 -13.11 4.77
CA TYR A 186 4.50 -14.45 5.11
C TYR A 186 3.27 -14.82 4.26
N HIS A 187 2.95 -16.10 4.19
CA HIS A 187 1.83 -16.61 3.42
C HIS A 187 0.61 -16.83 4.32
N ASP A 188 -0.54 -16.29 3.92
CA ASP A 188 -1.84 -16.47 4.56
C ASP A 188 -2.83 -17.09 3.54
N HIS A 189 -4.04 -17.46 3.99
CA HIS A 189 -5.06 -18.08 3.15
C HIS A 189 -5.42 -17.25 1.89
N ASP A 190 -5.36 -15.93 1.99
CA ASP A 190 -5.70 -14.99 0.91
C ASP A 190 -4.50 -14.55 0.05
N GLY A 191 -3.33 -15.15 0.29
CA GLY A 191 -2.08 -14.85 -0.41
C GLY A 191 -0.97 -14.30 0.49
N ASP A 192 0.05 -13.73 -0.13
CA ASP A 192 1.18 -13.17 0.60
C ASP A 192 0.80 -11.88 1.32
N VAL A 193 1.35 -11.72 2.51
CA VAL A 193 1.08 -10.62 3.43
C VAL A 193 2.38 -9.98 3.88
N LEU A 194 2.43 -8.64 3.80
CA LEU A 194 3.54 -7.82 4.25
C LEU A 194 3.26 -7.24 5.64
N ASN A 195 4.21 -7.45 6.55
CA ASN A 195 4.38 -6.64 7.74
C ASN A 195 5.50 -5.64 7.49
N PHE A 196 5.20 -4.37 7.66
CA PHE A 196 6.10 -3.26 7.37
C PHE A 196 6.31 -2.41 8.62
N SER A 197 7.55 -1.99 8.85
CA SER A 197 7.86 -0.98 9.84
C SER A 197 9.04 -0.12 9.44
N ILE A 198 9.09 1.09 9.99
CA ILE A 198 10.22 2.00 9.86
C ILE A 198 10.72 2.41 11.24
N ILE A 199 12.04 2.51 11.37
CA ILE A 199 12.74 2.87 12.60
C ILE A 199 13.61 4.08 12.29
N ALA A 200 13.47 5.17 13.06
CA ALA A 200 14.36 6.32 12.92
C ALA A 200 15.79 5.93 13.32
N LEU A 201 16.75 6.24 12.46
CA LEU A 201 18.18 6.15 12.74
C LEU A 201 18.65 7.56 13.14
N ASN A 202 19.19 7.69 14.36
CA ASN A 202 19.81 8.91 14.86
C ASN A 202 21.15 9.20 14.15
#